data_AF-A0A382KUM5-F1
#
_entry.id   AF-A0A382KUM5-F1
#
_cell.length_a   1.000
_cell.length_b   1.000
_cell.length_c   1.000
_cell.angle_alpha   90.00
_cell.angle_beta   90.00
_cell.angle_gamma   90.00
#
_symmetry.space_group_name_H-M   'P 1'
#
loop_
_entity.id
_entity.type
_entity.pdbx_description
1 polymer ?
#
loop_
_entity_poly.entity_id
_entity_poly.type
_entity_poly.pdbx_seq_one_letter_code
_entity_poly.pdbx_strand_id
1 'polypeptide(L)'
;MEVGIEAGNRWQALTAGERSWIRIGTALCGEAAGAFEVADAVESELEKQGVSAEVSRVGCLGLCFAEPLLDVQLPGQHRIFYGNVDPDSVAEIIYSHVFGGTPVAAKALGYLAQEGSDAPVPDSIPDLDQHPMRIWENRIVLRNAGNIDPMDIYQYVANGGYRALHKALTNLDREQTLDEVKASGLRGRGGA
;
A
#
# COMPACT_ATOMS: atom_id res chain seq x y z
N MET A 1 -9.81 12.24 -20.07
CA MET A 1 -10.99 11.65 -19.38
C MET A 1 -10.91 10.13 -19.34
N GLU A 2 -10.56 9.47 -20.45
CA GLU A 2 -10.47 8.00 -20.56
C GLU A 2 -9.48 7.33 -19.58
N VAL A 3 -8.25 7.85 -19.46
CA VAL A 3 -7.24 7.29 -18.53
C VAL A 3 -7.68 7.33 -17.07
N GLY A 4 -8.40 8.38 -16.66
CA GLY A 4 -8.88 8.50 -15.28
C GLY A 4 -9.99 7.50 -14.95
N ILE A 5 -10.87 7.21 -15.91
CA ILE A 5 -11.91 6.18 -15.77
C ILE A 5 -11.27 4.80 -15.68
N GLU A 6 -10.34 4.49 -16.59
CA GLU A 6 -9.62 3.21 -16.57
C GLU A 6 -8.83 3.02 -15.27
N ALA A 7 -8.12 4.06 -14.82
CA ALA A 7 -7.40 4.05 -13.54
C ALA A 7 -8.35 3.77 -12.36
N GLY A 8 -9.51 4.44 -12.33
CA GLY A 8 -10.54 4.23 -11.31
C GLY A 8 -11.07 2.78 -11.31
N ASN A 9 -11.37 2.23 -12.47
CA ASN A 9 -11.87 0.85 -12.61
C ASN A 9 -10.83 -0.17 -12.12
N ARG A 10 -9.56 -0.02 -12.52
CA ARG A 10 -8.46 -0.89 -12.06
C ARG A 10 -8.25 -0.80 -10.57
N TRP A 11 -8.28 0.41 -10.02
CA TRP A 11 -8.15 0.63 -8.58
C TRP A 11 -9.30 -0.02 -7.81
N GLN A 12 -10.54 0.14 -8.29
CA GLN A 12 -11.69 -0.51 -7.67
C GLN A 12 -11.59 -2.04 -7.73
N ALA A 13 -11.10 -2.60 -8.83
CA ALA A 13 -10.85 -4.04 -8.94
C ALA A 13 -9.79 -4.54 -7.94
N LEU A 14 -8.79 -3.71 -7.59
CA LEU A 14 -7.77 -4.04 -6.60
C LEU A 14 -8.27 -3.90 -5.16
N THR A 15 -9.02 -2.84 -4.82
CA THR A 15 -9.39 -2.54 -3.42
C THR A 15 -10.75 -3.08 -2.99
N ALA A 16 -11.65 -3.31 -3.95
CA ALA A 16 -13.03 -3.74 -3.72
C ALA A 16 -13.47 -4.86 -4.68
N GLY A 17 -12.52 -5.47 -5.38
CA GLY A 17 -12.78 -6.63 -6.23
C GLY A 17 -12.87 -7.93 -5.44
N GLU A 18 -12.94 -9.03 -6.19
CA GLU A 18 -13.15 -10.38 -5.64
C GLU A 18 -11.85 -11.12 -5.30
N ARG A 19 -10.70 -10.56 -5.68
CA ARG A 19 -9.38 -11.17 -5.44
C ARG A 19 -8.68 -10.47 -4.29
N SER A 20 -7.97 -11.26 -3.49
CA SER A 20 -7.07 -10.73 -2.47
C SER A 20 -5.96 -9.92 -3.13
N TRP A 21 -5.56 -8.82 -2.50
CA TRP A 21 -4.43 -8.02 -2.95
C TRP A 21 -3.30 -8.10 -1.92
N ILE A 22 -2.14 -8.56 -2.39
CA ILE A 22 -0.92 -8.72 -1.62
C ILE A 22 0.08 -7.65 -2.08
N ARG A 23 0.58 -6.85 -1.14
CA ARG A 23 1.61 -5.85 -1.40
C ARG A 23 2.89 -6.22 -0.66
N ILE A 24 4.02 -6.07 -1.33
CA ILE A 24 5.33 -6.43 -0.79
C ILE A 24 6.23 -5.20 -0.83
N GLY A 25 6.69 -4.76 0.35
CA GLY A 25 7.63 -3.66 0.50
C GLY A 25 8.97 -4.02 -0.13
N THR A 26 9.27 -3.46 -1.30
CA THR A 26 10.45 -3.81 -2.11
C THR A 26 11.35 -2.60 -2.41
N ALA A 27 11.16 -1.50 -1.67
CA ALA A 27 12.11 -0.41 -1.66
C ALA A 27 13.44 -0.85 -1.03
N LEU A 28 14.45 0.03 -1.07
CA LEU A 28 15.83 -0.28 -0.67
C LEU A 28 15.99 -1.03 0.67
N CYS A 29 15.25 -0.65 1.71
CA CYS A 29 15.31 -1.35 3.01
C CYS A 29 14.66 -2.74 2.97
N GLY A 30 13.58 -2.92 2.21
CA GLY A 30 12.97 -4.22 1.97
C GLY A 30 13.88 -5.13 1.15
N GLU A 31 14.46 -4.62 0.07
CA GLU A 31 15.47 -5.33 -0.72
C GLU A 31 16.64 -5.78 0.16
N ALA A 32 17.21 -4.88 0.96
CA ALA A 32 18.30 -5.20 1.87
C ALA A 32 17.92 -6.24 2.94
N ALA A 33 16.63 -6.36 3.28
CA ALA A 33 16.09 -7.31 4.25
C ALA A 33 15.61 -8.64 3.62
N GLY A 34 15.72 -8.81 2.30
CA GLY A 34 15.33 -10.05 1.60
C GLY A 34 13.89 -10.07 1.08
N ALA A 35 13.31 -8.90 0.75
CA ALA A 35 11.93 -8.82 0.26
C ALA A 35 11.72 -9.47 -1.12
N PHE A 36 12.78 -9.66 -1.93
CA PHE A 36 12.67 -10.33 -3.21
C PHE A 36 12.48 -11.84 -3.05
N GLU A 37 13.18 -12.46 -2.11
CA GLU A 37 13.00 -13.85 -1.75
C GLU A 37 11.59 -14.09 -1.18
N VAL A 38 11.06 -13.14 -0.40
CA VAL A 38 9.67 -13.17 0.07
C VAL A 38 8.69 -13.05 -1.10
N ALA A 39 8.95 -12.18 -2.09
CA ALA A 39 8.11 -12.05 -3.28
C ALA A 39 8.08 -13.35 -4.10
N ASP A 40 9.25 -13.94 -4.36
CA ASP A 40 9.36 -15.21 -5.08
C ASP A 40 8.65 -16.35 -4.33
N ALA A 41 8.74 -16.36 -3.00
CA ALA A 41 8.02 -17.32 -2.15
C ALA A 41 6.49 -17.11 -2.20
N VAL A 42 6.01 -15.86 -2.21
CA VAL A 42 4.58 -15.54 -2.34
C VAL A 42 4.05 -16.02 -3.69
N GLU A 43 4.72 -15.66 -4.78
CA GLU A 43 4.33 -16.07 -6.14
C GLU A 43 4.29 -17.60 -6.26
N SER A 44 5.35 -18.28 -5.80
CA SER A 44 5.45 -19.74 -5.80
C SER A 44 4.34 -20.41 -4.99
N GLU A 45 3.97 -19.85 -3.84
CA GLU A 45 2.97 -20.45 -2.96
C GLU A 45 1.54 -20.25 -3.47
N LEU A 46 1.25 -19.09 -4.05
CA LEU A 46 -0.03 -18.85 -4.73
C LEU A 46 -0.24 -19.86 -5.87
N GLU A 47 0.79 -20.13 -6.67
CA GLU A 47 0.75 -21.14 -7.73
C GLU A 47 0.53 -22.55 -7.18
N LYS A 48 1.29 -22.97 -6.16
CA LYS A 48 1.17 -24.30 -5.55
C LYS A 48 -0.21 -24.55 -4.95
N GLN A 49 -0.80 -23.54 -4.31
CA GLN A 49 -2.10 -23.66 -3.66
C GLN A 49 -3.27 -23.37 -4.62
N GLY A 50 -3.00 -22.92 -5.85
CA GLY A 50 -4.03 -22.55 -6.82
C GLY A 50 -4.86 -21.34 -6.38
N VAL A 51 -4.27 -20.43 -5.60
CA VAL A 51 -4.95 -19.27 -5.03
C VAL A 51 -4.77 -18.08 -5.97
N SER A 52 -5.90 -17.50 -6.39
CA SER A 52 -5.88 -16.29 -7.23
C SER A 52 -5.80 -15.05 -6.35
N ALA A 53 -4.67 -14.34 -6.43
CA ALA A 53 -4.45 -13.06 -5.77
C ALA A 53 -3.72 -12.09 -6.71
N GLU A 54 -3.92 -10.80 -6.49
CA GLU A 54 -3.12 -9.75 -7.11
C GLU A 54 -1.88 -9.50 -6.26
N VAL A 55 -0.72 -9.39 -6.89
CA VAL A 55 0.55 -9.15 -6.20
C VAL A 55 1.17 -7.87 -6.73
N SER A 56 1.47 -6.94 -5.83
CA SER A 56 2.14 -5.68 -6.18
C SER A 56 3.40 -5.47 -5.36
N ARG A 57 4.47 -5.04 -6.05
CA ARG A 57 5.71 -4.60 -5.43
C ARG A 57 5.56 -3.12 -5.14
N VAL A 58 5.60 -2.73 -3.87
CA VAL A 58 5.33 -1.36 -3.44
C VAL A 58 6.53 -0.73 -2.75
N GLY A 59 6.50 0.59 -2.61
CA GLY A 59 7.52 1.32 -1.85
C GLY A 59 7.50 0.99 -0.35
N CYS A 60 8.43 1.56 0.42
CA CYS A 60 8.45 1.38 1.87
C CYS A 60 7.29 2.14 2.54
N LEU A 61 6.64 1.52 3.52
CA LEU A 61 5.63 2.17 4.35
C LEU A 61 6.25 3.16 5.37
N GLY A 62 7.57 3.11 5.59
CA GLY A 62 8.30 3.89 6.60
C GLY A 62 8.56 3.12 7.90
N LEU A 63 8.21 1.83 7.94
CA LEU A 63 8.46 0.93 9.08
C LEU A 63 9.67 0.04 8.82
N CYS A 64 10.82 0.65 8.51
CA CYS A 64 12.01 -0.07 8.04
C CYS A 64 12.50 -1.16 9.02
N PHE A 65 12.19 -1.04 10.32
CA PHE A 65 12.54 -2.05 11.33
C PHE A 65 11.75 -3.36 11.19
N ALA A 66 10.66 -3.35 10.43
CA ALA A 66 9.75 -4.47 10.24
C ALA A 66 9.78 -4.99 8.79
N GLU A 67 10.77 -4.58 7.99
CA GLU A 67 10.96 -5.12 6.65
C GLU A 67 11.61 -6.53 6.73
N PRO A 68 11.27 -7.47 5.82
CA PRO A 68 10.29 -7.34 4.74
C PRO A 68 8.85 -7.24 5.24
N LEU A 69 8.12 -6.25 4.74
CA LEU A 69 6.73 -5.99 5.10
C LEU A 69 5.79 -6.57 4.03
N LEU A 70 4.92 -7.49 4.45
CA LEU A 70 3.88 -8.09 3.61
C LEU A 70 2.52 -7.56 4.06
N ASP A 71 1.79 -6.93 3.14
CA ASP A 71 0.45 -6.42 3.37
C ASP A 71 -0.55 -7.25 2.59
N VAL A 72 -1.52 -7.82 3.30
CA VAL A 72 -2.57 -8.66 2.71
C VAL A 72 -3.93 -8.00 2.95
N GLN A 73 -4.64 -7.78 1.86
CA GLN A 73 -6.00 -7.27 1.84
C GLN A 73 -6.92 -8.31 1.20
N LEU A 74 -7.81 -8.90 2.00
CA LEU A 74 -8.89 -9.74 1.47
C LEU A 74 -10.04 -8.87 0.94
N PRO A 75 -10.85 -9.36 0.00
CA PRO A 75 -12.04 -8.66 -0.49
C PRO A 75 -12.94 -8.16 0.64
N GLY A 76 -13.19 -6.84 0.66
CA GLY A 76 -14.05 -6.20 1.66
C GLY A 76 -13.48 -6.13 3.08
N GLN A 77 -12.24 -6.57 3.33
CA GLN A 77 -11.62 -6.57 4.65
C GLN A 77 -10.57 -5.47 4.81
N HIS A 78 -10.16 -5.25 6.07
CA HIS A 78 -9.04 -4.39 6.41
C HIS A 78 -7.71 -4.97 5.93
N ARG A 79 -6.70 -4.11 5.82
CA ARG A 79 -5.33 -4.50 5.44
C ARG A 79 -4.60 -5.05 6.65
N ILE A 80 -4.03 -6.24 6.53
CA ILE A 80 -3.20 -6.84 7.58
C ILE A 80 -1.73 -6.81 7.17
N PHE A 81 -0.90 -6.25 8.03
CA PHE A 81 0.54 -6.14 7.82
C PHE A 81 1.27 -7.21 8.64
N TYR A 82 2.10 -7.99 7.96
CA TYR A 82 3.07 -8.91 8.55
C TYR A 82 4.45 -8.28 8.40
N GLY A 83 5.19 -8.17 9.49
CA GLY A 83 6.54 -7.60 9.51
C GLY A 83 7.60 -8.66 9.78
N ASN A 84 8.84 -8.38 9.40
CA ASN A 84 9.97 -9.30 9.49
C ASN A 84 9.65 -10.65 8.82
N VAL A 85 8.96 -10.60 7.68
CA VAL A 85 8.53 -11.81 6.97
C VAL A 85 9.75 -12.49 6.38
N ASP A 86 9.95 -13.75 6.74
CA ASP A 86 10.91 -14.64 6.12
C ASP A 86 10.23 -15.52 5.05
N PRO A 87 10.96 -16.03 4.04
CA PRO A 87 10.38 -16.90 3.01
C PRO A 87 9.67 -18.15 3.54
N ASP A 88 10.12 -18.73 4.66
CA ASP A 88 9.53 -19.95 5.25
C ASP A 88 8.16 -19.64 5.90
N SER A 89 7.96 -18.41 6.37
CA SER A 89 6.72 -17.94 6.97
C SER A 89 5.60 -17.69 5.97
N VAL A 90 5.93 -17.51 4.69
CA VAL A 90 4.98 -17.18 3.61
C VAL A 90 3.93 -18.28 3.44
N ALA A 91 4.34 -19.55 3.48
CA ALA A 91 3.42 -20.68 3.29
C ALA A 91 2.25 -20.66 4.28
N GLU A 92 2.53 -20.38 5.55
CA GLU A 92 1.52 -20.27 6.59
C GLU A 92 0.61 -19.05 6.36
N ILE A 93 1.17 -17.90 5.99
CA ILE A 93 0.39 -16.67 5.74
C ILE A 93 -0.56 -16.87 4.57
N ILE A 94 -0.09 -17.43 3.45
CA ILE A 94 -0.94 -17.70 2.27
C ILE A 94 -2.03 -18.70 2.63
N TYR A 95 -1.69 -19.81 3.28
CA TYR A 95 -2.66 -20.85 3.62
C TYR A 95 -3.72 -20.36 4.62
N SER A 96 -3.29 -19.77 5.75
CA SER A 96 -4.21 -19.36 6.81
C SER A 96 -5.00 -18.11 6.42
N HIS A 97 -4.32 -17.08 5.90
CA HIS A 97 -4.92 -15.78 5.70
C HIS A 97 -5.52 -15.63 4.30
N VAL A 98 -4.74 -15.87 3.24
CA VAL A 98 -5.21 -15.62 1.86
C VAL A 98 -6.24 -16.67 1.44
N PHE A 99 -5.97 -17.95 1.72
CA PHE A 99 -6.89 -19.05 1.40
C PHE A 99 -7.94 -19.27 2.50
N GLY A 100 -7.51 -19.36 3.77
CA GLY A 100 -8.37 -19.65 4.91
C GLY A 100 -9.13 -18.46 5.49
N GLY A 101 -8.87 -17.24 5.02
CA GLY A 101 -9.53 -16.02 5.49
C GLY A 101 -9.19 -15.61 6.93
N THR A 102 -8.21 -16.27 7.56
CA THR A 102 -7.87 -16.09 8.98
C THR A 102 -6.44 -15.55 9.12
N PRO A 103 -6.27 -14.28 9.54
CA PRO A 103 -4.96 -13.71 9.78
C PRO A 103 -4.11 -14.50 10.78
N VAL A 104 -2.81 -14.60 10.54
CA VAL A 104 -1.87 -15.21 11.49
C VAL A 104 -1.49 -14.16 12.55
N ALA A 105 -2.36 -13.96 13.55
CA ALA A 105 -2.25 -12.86 14.51
C ALA A 105 -0.87 -12.77 15.21
N ALA A 106 -0.23 -13.91 15.50
CA ALA A 106 1.10 -13.95 16.13
C ALA A 106 2.23 -13.35 15.27
N LYS A 107 2.03 -13.24 13.95
CA LYS A 107 2.99 -12.65 12.99
C LYS A 107 2.56 -11.26 12.51
N ALA A 108 1.34 -10.83 12.83
CA ALA A 108 0.81 -9.56 12.37
C ALA A 108 1.42 -8.40 13.16
N LEU A 109 1.99 -7.44 12.44
CA LEU A 109 2.47 -6.18 13.01
C LEU A 109 1.31 -5.26 13.37
N GLY A 110 0.24 -5.27 12.57
CA GLY A 110 -0.94 -4.44 12.79
C GLY A 110 -1.89 -4.47 11.59
N TYR A 111 -3.03 -3.80 11.73
CA TYR A 111 -3.96 -3.59 10.62
C TYR A 111 -4.09 -2.11 10.27
N LEU A 112 -4.46 -1.81 9.03
CA LEU A 112 -4.99 -0.50 8.65
C LEU A 112 -6.42 -0.67 8.15
N ALA A 113 -7.32 0.20 8.63
CA ALA A 113 -8.69 0.23 8.17
C ALA A 113 -8.73 0.51 6.67
N GLN A 114 -9.47 -0.32 5.94
CA GLN A 114 -9.75 -0.08 4.54
C GLN A 114 -10.99 0.80 4.41
N GLU A 115 -10.88 1.90 3.68
CA GLU A 115 -12.04 2.76 3.40
C GLU A 115 -13.13 1.96 2.69
N GLY A 116 -14.36 2.04 3.21
CA GLY A 116 -15.52 1.30 2.69
C GLY A 116 -15.61 -0.16 3.14
N SER A 117 -14.75 -0.62 4.05
CA SER A 117 -14.84 -1.96 4.65
C SER A 117 -15.73 -1.94 5.90
N ASP A 118 -16.76 -2.78 5.91
CA ASP A 118 -17.60 -3.07 7.09
C ASP A 118 -17.11 -4.28 7.89
N ALA A 119 -15.92 -4.81 7.55
CA ALA A 119 -15.34 -5.94 8.26
C ALA A 119 -15.07 -5.58 9.73
N PRO A 120 -15.25 -6.53 10.67
CA PRO A 120 -14.90 -6.28 12.05
C PRO A 120 -13.40 -6.02 12.19
N VAL A 121 -13.06 -5.12 13.11
CA VAL A 121 -11.67 -4.94 13.55
C VAL A 121 -11.15 -6.28 14.11
N PRO A 122 -9.95 -6.73 13.73
CA PRO A 122 -9.42 -7.98 14.26
C PRO A 122 -9.08 -7.84 15.75
N ASP A 123 -9.69 -8.68 16.60
CA ASP A 123 -9.57 -8.58 18.07
C ASP A 123 -8.14 -8.72 18.62
N SER A 124 -7.22 -9.34 17.86
CA SER A 124 -5.85 -9.68 18.30
C SER A 124 -4.75 -9.01 17.48
N ILE A 125 -5.09 -8.09 16.57
CA ILE A 125 -4.12 -7.38 15.73
C ILE A 125 -4.24 -5.90 16.06
N PRO A 126 -3.15 -5.24 16.49
CA PRO A 126 -3.21 -3.83 16.88
C PRO A 126 -3.48 -2.93 15.67
N ASP A 127 -4.11 -1.78 15.92
CA ASP A 127 -4.23 -0.72 14.91
C ASP A 127 -2.85 -0.14 14.62
N LEU A 128 -2.40 -0.25 13.37
CA LEU A 128 -1.10 0.19 12.93
C LEU A 128 -0.97 1.72 12.96
N ASP A 129 -2.06 2.48 12.86
CA ASP A 129 -2.04 3.93 13.03
C ASP A 129 -1.82 4.36 14.49
N GLN A 130 -2.07 3.47 15.47
CA GLN A 130 -1.70 3.70 16.88
C GLN A 130 -0.24 3.33 17.20
N HIS A 131 0.50 2.75 16.24
CA HIS A 131 1.89 2.39 16.46
C HIS A 131 2.73 3.65 16.78
N PRO A 132 3.69 3.61 17.75
CA PRO A 132 4.46 4.79 18.16
C PRO A 132 5.20 5.53 17.03
N MET A 133 5.57 4.82 15.96
CA MET A 133 6.18 5.44 14.78
C MET A 133 5.19 6.14 13.85
N ARG A 134 3.89 5.89 13.96
CA ARG A 134 2.86 6.38 13.02
C ARG A 134 1.85 7.34 13.63
N ILE A 135 1.54 7.20 14.91
CA ILE A 135 0.47 7.96 15.59
C ILE A 135 0.63 9.50 15.49
N TRP A 136 1.85 9.98 15.27
CA TRP A 136 2.16 11.41 15.12
C TRP A 136 2.43 11.83 13.67
N GLU A 137 2.31 10.93 12.69
CA GLU A 137 2.55 11.23 11.29
C GLU A 137 1.32 11.88 10.63
N ASN A 138 1.53 12.98 9.92
CA ASN A 138 0.59 13.47 8.92
C ASN A 138 1.19 13.29 7.52
N ARG A 139 0.85 12.18 6.87
CA ARG A 139 1.49 11.71 5.62
C ARG A 139 0.96 12.43 4.38
N ILE A 140 1.22 13.74 4.24
CA ILE A 140 0.78 14.48 3.05
C ILE A 140 1.57 14.02 1.80
N VAL A 141 2.90 14.12 1.81
CA VAL A 141 3.74 13.75 0.65
C VAL A 141 3.84 12.22 0.50
N LEU A 142 3.85 11.49 1.62
CA LEU A 142 4.06 10.04 1.68
C LEU A 142 2.76 9.21 1.73
N ARG A 143 1.59 9.81 1.46
CA ARG A 143 0.28 9.11 1.49
C ARG A 143 0.23 7.85 0.63
N ASN A 144 0.97 7.83 -0.48
CA ASN A 144 0.98 6.70 -1.42
C ASN A 144 2.14 5.71 -1.15
N ALA A 145 3.11 6.06 -0.30
CA ALA A 145 4.27 5.22 -0.02
C ALA A 145 3.84 3.96 0.74
N GLY A 146 4.20 2.78 0.21
CA GLY A 146 3.74 1.47 0.70
C GLY A 146 2.29 1.13 0.38
N ASN A 147 1.61 1.93 -0.45
CA ASN A 147 0.20 1.70 -0.83
C ASN A 147 0.03 1.37 -2.32
N ILE A 148 0.81 2.02 -3.19
CA ILE A 148 0.74 1.83 -4.63
C ILE A 148 2.03 1.24 -5.18
N ASP A 149 1.90 0.52 -6.28
CA ASP A 149 3.03 0.09 -7.10
C ASP A 149 3.64 1.31 -7.80
N PRO A 150 4.94 1.62 -7.57
CA PRO A 150 5.60 2.77 -8.21
C PRO A 150 5.76 2.61 -9.73
N MET A 151 5.61 1.40 -10.26
CA MET A 151 5.72 1.08 -11.69
C MET A 151 4.35 1.03 -12.39
N ASP A 152 3.24 1.11 -11.65
CA ASP A 152 1.89 1.17 -12.22
C ASP A 152 1.33 2.61 -12.24
N ILE A 153 1.34 3.21 -13.43
CA ILE A 153 0.81 4.55 -13.64
C ILE A 153 -0.68 4.69 -13.31
N TYR A 154 -1.47 3.61 -13.48
CA TYR A 154 -2.92 3.66 -13.23
C TYR A 154 -3.20 3.77 -11.74
N GLN A 155 -2.44 3.06 -10.89
CA GLN A 155 -2.54 3.23 -9.44
C GLN A 155 -2.19 4.65 -9.03
N TYR A 156 -1.15 5.25 -9.60
CA TYR A 156 -0.80 6.64 -9.32
C TYR A 156 -1.92 7.62 -9.72
N VAL A 157 -2.46 7.49 -10.93
CA VAL A 157 -3.56 8.33 -11.43
C VAL A 157 -4.83 8.17 -10.59
N ALA A 158 -5.22 6.95 -10.23
CA ALA A 158 -6.38 6.67 -9.39
C ALA A 158 -6.26 7.33 -8.02
N ASN A 159 -5.04 7.41 -7.49
CA ASN A 159 -4.73 8.05 -6.21
C ASN A 159 -4.37 9.55 -6.35
N GLY A 160 -4.94 10.23 -7.35
CA GLY A 160 -4.82 11.67 -7.55
C GLY A 160 -3.53 12.14 -8.22
N GLY A 161 -2.70 11.21 -8.71
CA GLY A 161 -1.53 11.50 -9.53
C GLY A 161 -1.88 12.35 -10.74
N TYR A 162 -0.98 13.27 -11.11
CA TYR A 162 -1.16 14.26 -12.17
C TYR A 162 -2.34 15.23 -12.04
N ARG A 163 -3.22 15.11 -11.04
CA ARG A 163 -4.36 16.03 -10.84
C ARG A 163 -3.92 17.49 -10.75
N ALA A 164 -2.86 17.76 -9.99
CA ALA A 164 -2.31 19.11 -9.84
C ALA A 164 -1.67 19.61 -11.15
N LEU A 165 -0.94 18.74 -11.87
CA LEU A 165 -0.36 19.08 -13.17
C LEU A 165 -1.45 19.42 -14.19
N HIS A 166 -2.49 18.59 -14.28
CA HIS A 166 -3.63 18.84 -15.14
C HIS A 166 -4.28 20.20 -14.81
N LYS A 167 -4.57 20.47 -13.53
CA LYS A 167 -5.10 21.78 -13.09
C LYS A 167 -4.21 22.94 -13.56
N ALA A 168 -2.90 22.83 -13.36
CA ALA A 168 -1.94 23.87 -13.74
C ALA A 168 -1.87 24.08 -15.27
N LEU A 169 -2.07 23.05 -16.08
CA LEU A 169 -2.02 23.14 -17.54
C LEU A 169 -3.34 23.58 -18.18
N THR A 170 -4.49 23.29 -17.55
CA THR A 170 -5.81 23.51 -18.17
C THR A 170 -6.62 24.62 -17.54
N ASN A 171 -6.43 24.89 -16.24
CA ASN A 171 -7.33 25.74 -15.46
C ASN A 171 -6.62 26.96 -14.86
N LEU A 172 -5.29 26.98 -14.83
CA LEU A 172 -4.50 28.06 -14.26
C LEU A 172 -3.53 28.61 -15.30
N ASP A 173 -3.21 29.90 -15.17
CA ASP A 173 -2.03 30.46 -15.81
C ASP A 173 -0.79 30.40 -14.88
N ARG A 174 0.33 30.92 -15.39
CA ARG A 174 1.61 30.98 -14.68
C ARG A 174 1.52 31.76 -13.37
N GLU A 175 0.82 32.89 -13.35
CA GLU A 175 0.75 33.77 -12.18
C GLU A 175 -0.16 33.15 -11.10
N GLN A 176 -1.32 32.62 -11.51
CA GLN A 176 -2.22 31.90 -10.63
C GLN A 176 -1.57 30.67 -10.01
N THR A 177 -0.79 29.90 -10.78
CA THR A 177 -0.04 28.75 -10.27
C THR A 177 0.99 29.18 -9.22
N LEU A 178 1.72 30.27 -9.48
CA LEU A 178 2.69 30.82 -8.53
C LEU A 178 2.01 31.28 -7.24
N ASP A 179 0.87 31.95 -7.35
CA ASP A 179 0.14 32.46 -6.19
C ASP A 179 -0.47 31.33 -5.35
N GLU A 180 -0.91 30.23 -5.96
CA GLU A 180 -1.35 29.03 -5.23
C GLU A 180 -0.21 28.40 -4.42
N VAL A 181 1.00 28.32 -4.98
CA VAL A 181 2.18 27.83 -4.26
C VAL A 181 2.57 28.78 -3.13
N LYS A 182 2.56 30.10 -3.35
CA LYS A 182 2.84 31.09 -2.29
C LYS A 182 1.81 31.00 -1.16
N ALA A 183 0.53 30.90 -1.50
CA ALA A 183 -0.56 30.81 -0.52
C ALA A 183 -0.46 29.53 0.34
N SER A 184 0.13 28.45 -0.19
CA SER A 184 0.37 27.22 0.57
C SER A 184 1.39 27.36 1.72
N GLY A 185 2.22 28.42 1.70
CA GLY A 185 3.30 28.60 2.67
C GLY A 185 4.44 27.59 2.52
N LEU A 186 4.54 26.89 1.38
CA LEU A 186 5.62 25.95 1.11
C LEU A 186 6.98 26.65 1.17
N ARG A 187 7.95 25.99 1.83
CA ARG A 187 9.34 26.41 1.89
C ARG A 187 10.24 25.35 1.29
N GLY A 188 11.43 25.74 0.87
CA GLY A 188 12.47 24.81 0.41
C GLY A 188 12.73 23.73 1.46
N ARG A 189 12.70 22.46 1.03
CA ARG A 189 12.97 21.30 1.90
C ARG A 189 14.43 20.83 1.86
N GLY A 190 15.28 21.58 1.16
CA GLY A 190 16.72 21.31 1.05
C GLY A 190 17.56 21.80 2.23
N GLY A 191 16.96 22.43 3.25
CA GLY A 191 17.65 22.84 4.48
C GLY A 191 18.22 24.26 4.53
N ALA A 192 17.96 25.09 3.50
CA ALA A 192 18.33 26.50 3.47
C ALA A 192 17.45 27.40 4.36
#